data_AF-A0AAQ4NZ37-F1
#
_entry.id   AF-A0AAQ4NZ37-F1
#
_cell.length_a   1.000
_cell.length_b   1.000
_cell.length_c   1.000
_cell.angle_alpha   90.00
_cell.angle_beta   90.00
_cell.angle_gamma   90.00
#
_symmetry.space_group_name_H-M   'P 1'
#
loop_
_entity.id
_entity.type
_entity.pdbx_description
1 polymer ?
#
loop_
_entity_poly.entity_id
_entity_poly.type
_entity_poly.pdbx_seq_one_letter_code
_entity_poly.pdbx_strand_id
1 'polypeptide(L)'
;LACVCRLIKQTRSNVKVKNIVCLVDLLDRSRLMSSMEDLLFYTITEGKEMIPLSQFISALRKTGLLTSDPRLRDCVRQMRQSSRDSVGPAMMDQKLFRRCAGNNIMLLTKAFRKKFIIPNFEEMTQNIDRMYDSAQQQESGQVANYIPQLAKFSPDLWGVSLCTIDGQRHSVGDTKVPFCLQSCVKPLEYAVAVHECGSEHVHRFVGKEPSGFKFNKLSLNDEDKPHNPMVNAGAIVISSLIKVKQRLSGDEYVGFSNATFQSERETGDRNYAIGYYLKEKKCFPDNADMTGALDFYFQLCSIEVTCESGSVMAATLANGGICPITGERVLSSEAVRNTLSLMHSCGMYDFSGQFAFHVGLPAKSGVSGAVLLVVPNVMGMMCWSPPLDRLGNSVRGIHFCQDLLSHFNFHNYDNLRHFTKKHDPRRRSDEEPSVVNLMFAAYSGDISALRRFALSAVNMEQRDYDSRTPLHVAASEGHAEAVIFLTEVCKVNPDMKDRWGNTPLDDAMQFGHDVVVSVLQEYQREYSEREAARVTEEQKQLDTLKSVV
;
A
#
# COMPACT_ATOMS: atom_id res chain seq x y z
N LEU A 1 29.62 -33.36 -4.97
CA LEU A 1 28.99 -34.65 -5.35
C LEU A 1 29.99 -35.78 -5.67
N ALA A 2 31.13 -35.53 -6.32
CA ALA A 2 32.06 -36.61 -6.72
C ALA A 2 32.85 -37.29 -5.57
N CYS A 3 32.97 -36.65 -4.40
CA CYS A 3 33.65 -37.23 -3.24
C CYS A 3 32.77 -38.23 -2.45
N VAL A 4 31.45 -38.01 -2.44
CA VAL A 4 30.48 -38.87 -1.73
C VAL A 4 30.27 -40.21 -2.46
N CYS A 5 30.41 -40.24 -3.79
CA CYS A 5 30.26 -41.47 -4.57
C CYS A 5 31.41 -42.48 -4.41
N ARG A 6 32.57 -42.09 -3.88
CA ARG A 6 33.70 -43.04 -3.64
C ARG A 6 33.54 -43.80 -2.33
N LEU A 7 32.97 -43.19 -1.29
CA LEU A 7 32.76 -43.84 0.01
C LEU A 7 31.70 -44.95 -0.01
N ILE A 8 30.76 -44.92 -0.96
CA ILE A 8 29.65 -45.89 -1.02
C ILE A 8 30.03 -47.19 -1.77
N LYS A 9 31.13 -47.20 -2.54
CA LYS A 9 31.57 -48.39 -3.30
C LYS A 9 32.38 -49.41 -2.48
N GLN A 10 32.79 -49.08 -1.25
CA GLN A 10 33.71 -49.91 -0.46
C GLN A 10 33.07 -50.79 0.61
N THR A 11 31.73 -50.74 0.79
CA THR A 11 31.03 -51.43 1.88
C THR A 11 29.97 -52.44 1.43
N ARG A 12 30.06 -52.99 0.21
CA ARG A 12 29.20 -54.12 -0.21
C ARG A 12 29.91 -55.45 -0.02
N SER A 13 29.88 -55.97 1.20
CA SER A 13 29.99 -57.40 1.47
C SER A 13 29.27 -57.68 2.79
N ASN A 14 28.31 -58.59 2.76
CA ASN A 14 27.48 -59.08 3.87
C ASN A 14 26.46 -58.08 4.44
N VAL A 15 25.20 -58.17 4.01
CA VAL A 15 24.12 -58.79 4.80
C VAL A 15 22.91 -59.01 3.88
N LYS A 16 22.50 -60.27 3.82
CA LYS A 16 21.32 -60.79 3.11
C LYS A 16 20.01 -60.21 3.67
N VAL A 17 19.10 -59.91 2.75
CA VAL A 17 17.66 -60.25 2.81
C VAL A 17 16.97 -59.94 4.16
N LYS A 18 16.62 -58.66 4.37
CA LYS A 18 15.52 -58.28 5.29
C LYS A 18 14.86 -56.91 5.03
N ASN A 19 15.33 -56.13 4.05
CA ASN A 19 14.84 -54.75 3.83
C ASN A 19 13.99 -54.51 2.57
N ILE A 20 13.49 -55.55 1.89
CA ILE A 20 12.62 -55.35 0.71
C ILE A 20 11.17 -54.96 1.11
N VAL A 21 10.74 -55.22 2.35
CA VAL A 21 9.43 -54.74 2.84
C VAL A 21 9.45 -53.24 3.16
N CYS A 22 10.61 -52.66 3.46
CA CYS A 22 10.73 -51.22 3.77
C CYS A 22 10.78 -50.35 2.50
N LEU A 23 11.08 -50.92 1.33
CA LEU A 23 11.11 -50.19 0.06
C LEU A 23 9.72 -50.08 -0.60
N VAL A 24 8.77 -50.94 -0.25
CA VAL A 24 7.38 -50.81 -0.70
C VAL A 24 6.65 -49.73 0.13
N ASP A 25 6.94 -49.62 1.44
CA ASP A 25 6.46 -48.51 2.27
C ASP A 25 7.11 -47.15 1.94
N LEU A 26 8.33 -47.16 1.40
CA LEU A 26 8.97 -45.95 0.85
C LEU A 26 8.49 -45.60 -0.57
N LEU A 27 7.94 -46.57 -1.31
CA LEU A 27 7.31 -46.34 -2.62
C LEU A 27 5.82 -45.98 -2.51
N ASP A 28 5.16 -46.18 -1.36
CA ASP A 28 3.82 -45.61 -1.10
C ASP A 28 3.87 -44.09 -0.85
N ARG A 29 5.08 -43.52 -0.65
CA ARG A 29 5.33 -42.07 -0.76
C ARG A 29 5.29 -41.55 -2.21
N SER A 30 5.00 -42.40 -3.20
CA SER A 30 4.67 -41.94 -4.56
C SER A 30 3.28 -41.31 -4.67
N ARG A 31 2.47 -41.31 -3.60
CA ARG A 31 1.27 -40.47 -3.46
C ARG A 31 1.55 -39.00 -3.15
N LEU A 32 2.81 -38.59 -3.01
CA LEU A 32 3.21 -37.20 -2.81
C LEU A 32 3.20 -36.38 -4.11
N MET A 33 2.18 -36.54 -4.95
CA MET A 33 1.74 -35.45 -5.83
C MET A 33 0.87 -34.53 -4.96
N SER A 34 1.49 -33.87 -3.97
CA SER A 34 0.77 -32.99 -3.03
C SER A 34 0.01 -31.95 -3.85
N SER A 35 -1.33 -31.99 -3.79
CA SER A 35 -2.13 -30.94 -4.40
C SER A 35 -1.71 -29.59 -3.79
N MET A 36 -1.84 -28.49 -4.53
CA MET A 36 -1.38 -27.18 -4.03
C MET A 36 -2.05 -26.81 -2.70
N GLU A 37 -3.28 -27.30 -2.52
CA GLU A 37 -4.07 -27.27 -1.30
C GLU A 37 -3.37 -27.96 -0.12
N ASP A 38 -2.74 -29.11 -0.35
CA ASP A 38 -2.05 -29.88 0.70
C ASP A 38 -0.80 -29.14 1.17
N LEU A 39 -0.02 -28.61 0.22
CA LEU A 39 1.18 -27.84 0.55
C LEU A 39 0.81 -26.56 1.33
N LEU A 40 -0.26 -25.89 0.91
CA LEU A 40 -0.78 -24.71 1.59
C LEU A 40 -1.28 -25.05 3.00
N PHE A 41 -1.99 -26.16 3.16
CA PHE A 41 -2.44 -26.64 4.46
C PHE A 41 -1.25 -26.83 5.42
N TYR A 42 -0.23 -27.60 5.03
CA TYR A 42 0.95 -27.81 5.88
C TYR A 42 1.73 -26.52 6.18
N THR A 43 1.73 -25.56 5.25
CA THR A 43 2.34 -24.24 5.48
C THR A 43 1.61 -23.47 6.58
N ILE A 44 0.28 -23.54 6.61
CA ILE A 44 -0.56 -22.84 7.59
C ILE A 44 -0.56 -23.57 8.94
N THR A 45 -0.53 -24.90 8.92
CA THR A 45 -0.62 -25.73 10.14
C THR A 45 0.73 -25.99 10.80
N GLU A 46 1.84 -25.53 10.21
CA GLU A 46 3.21 -25.81 10.68
C GLU A 46 3.45 -27.32 10.84
N GLY A 47 2.89 -28.12 9.93
CA GLY A 47 3.00 -29.58 9.95
C GLY A 47 1.99 -30.32 10.83
N LYS A 48 1.07 -29.62 11.52
CA LYS A 48 -0.01 -30.28 12.29
C LYS A 48 -1.04 -30.90 11.36
N GLU A 49 -1.56 -32.07 11.75
CA GLU A 49 -2.59 -32.80 10.98
C GLU A 49 -3.97 -32.15 11.05
N MET A 50 -4.27 -31.48 12.18
CA MET A 50 -5.52 -30.76 12.41
C MET A 50 -5.26 -29.43 13.11
N ILE A 51 -6.01 -28.39 12.75
CA ILE A 51 -6.00 -27.09 13.43
C ILE A 51 -7.41 -26.63 13.81
N PRO A 52 -7.58 -25.85 14.88
CA PRO A 52 -8.85 -25.18 15.15
C PRO A 52 -9.23 -24.24 14.00
N LEU A 53 -10.51 -24.23 13.64
CA LEU A 53 -11.03 -23.34 12.59
C LEU A 53 -10.81 -21.85 12.92
N SER A 54 -10.86 -21.51 14.22
CA SER A 54 -10.56 -20.16 14.72
C SER A 54 -9.12 -19.74 14.42
N GLN A 55 -8.17 -20.67 14.48
CA GLN A 55 -6.77 -20.41 14.13
C GLN A 55 -6.63 -20.11 12.64
N PHE A 56 -7.31 -20.86 11.77
CA PHE A 56 -7.31 -20.59 10.33
C PHE A 56 -7.94 -19.22 10.00
N ILE A 57 -9.09 -18.89 10.60
CA ILE A 57 -9.75 -17.59 10.43
C ILE A 57 -8.85 -16.44 10.92
N SER A 58 -8.17 -16.64 12.05
CA SER A 58 -7.20 -15.67 12.57
C SER A 58 -6.04 -15.47 11.59
N ALA A 59 -5.43 -16.56 11.11
CA ALA A 59 -4.34 -16.50 10.14
C ALA A 59 -4.79 -15.84 8.82
N LEU A 60 -6.01 -16.10 8.36
CA LEU A 60 -6.59 -15.44 7.18
C LEU A 60 -6.76 -13.93 7.42
N ARG A 61 -7.26 -13.51 8.58
CA ARG A 61 -7.40 -12.08 8.93
C ARG A 61 -6.05 -11.36 8.99
N LYS A 62 -4.99 -12.02 9.45
CA LYS A 62 -3.62 -11.46 9.45
C LYS A 62 -3.11 -11.12 8.04
N THR A 63 -3.60 -11.81 7.01
CA THR A 63 -3.28 -11.46 5.62
C THR A 63 -3.95 -10.16 5.16
N GLY A 64 -4.92 -9.64 5.93
CA GLY A 64 -5.74 -8.48 5.60
C GLY A 64 -7.06 -8.82 4.89
N LEU A 65 -7.29 -10.08 4.51
CA LEU A 65 -8.57 -10.49 3.92
C LEU A 65 -9.66 -10.58 4.97
N LEU A 66 -10.84 -10.07 4.63
CA LEU A 66 -12.03 -10.19 5.47
C LEU A 66 -12.81 -11.46 5.14
N THR A 67 -13.49 -12.02 6.14
CA THR A 67 -14.40 -13.17 5.95
C THR A 67 -15.67 -12.79 5.16
N SER A 68 -15.93 -11.50 4.97
CA SER A 68 -17.00 -10.98 4.12
C SER A 68 -16.59 -10.84 2.65
N ASP A 69 -15.33 -11.10 2.29
CA ASP A 69 -14.84 -10.98 0.91
C ASP A 69 -15.68 -11.90 -0.03
N PRO A 70 -16.33 -11.34 -1.06
CA PRO A 70 -17.14 -12.12 -2.01
C PRO A 70 -16.38 -13.27 -2.66
N ARG A 71 -15.06 -13.11 -2.89
CA ARG A 71 -14.20 -14.16 -3.45
C ARG A 71 -13.97 -15.31 -2.48
N LEU A 72 -14.23 -15.14 -1.17
CA LEU A 72 -14.08 -16.20 -0.16
C LEU A 72 -15.43 -16.80 0.28
N ARG A 73 -16.54 -16.43 -0.37
CA ARG A 73 -17.89 -16.84 0.03
C ARG A 73 -18.06 -18.36 0.13
N ASP A 74 -17.52 -19.11 -0.82
CA ASP A 74 -17.60 -20.58 -0.82
C ASP A 74 -16.79 -21.19 0.33
N CYS A 75 -15.55 -20.74 0.51
CA CYS A 75 -14.70 -21.13 1.63
C CYS A 75 -15.39 -20.90 2.97
N VAL A 76 -15.92 -19.69 3.20
CA VAL A 76 -16.60 -19.33 4.46
C VAL A 76 -17.88 -20.12 4.67
N ARG A 77 -18.64 -20.41 3.61
CA ARG A 77 -19.83 -21.26 3.68
C ARG A 77 -19.48 -22.68 4.14
N GLN A 78 -18.44 -23.29 3.57
CA GLN A 78 -17.97 -24.63 3.95
C GLN A 78 -17.49 -24.67 5.41
N MET A 79 -16.74 -23.65 5.82
CA MET A 79 -16.29 -23.50 7.22
C MET A 79 -17.47 -23.39 8.20
N ARG A 80 -18.50 -22.59 7.86
CA ARG A 80 -19.71 -22.45 8.69
C ARG A 80 -20.51 -23.74 8.77
N GLN A 81 -20.62 -24.49 7.68
CA GLN A 81 -21.30 -25.78 7.66
C GLN A 81 -20.60 -26.79 8.58
N SER A 82 -19.28 -26.93 8.45
CA SER A 82 -18.50 -27.82 9.32
C SER A 82 -18.56 -27.43 10.80
N SER A 83 -18.69 -26.13 11.11
CA SER A 83 -18.85 -25.66 12.48
C SER A 83 -20.23 -25.97 13.08
N ARG A 84 -21.28 -26.13 12.25
CA ARG A 84 -22.62 -26.52 12.72
C ARG A 84 -22.73 -28.03 12.95
N ASP A 85 -21.99 -28.81 12.17
CA ASP A 85 -22.00 -30.27 12.26
C ASP A 85 -21.14 -30.82 13.43
N SER A 86 -20.36 -29.94 14.08
CA SER A 86 -19.44 -30.32 15.17
C SER A 86 -20.06 -30.08 16.55
N VAL A 87 -19.94 -31.05 17.46
CA VAL A 87 -20.43 -30.96 18.86
C VAL A 87 -19.42 -30.26 19.79
N GLY A 88 -18.29 -29.79 19.26
CA GLY A 88 -17.20 -29.13 19.99
C GLY A 88 -16.45 -28.10 19.13
N PRO A 89 -15.25 -27.63 19.53
CA PRO A 89 -14.48 -26.69 18.73
C PRO A 89 -14.21 -27.28 17.35
N ALA A 90 -14.71 -26.60 16.31
CA ALA A 90 -14.60 -27.06 14.94
C ALA A 90 -13.13 -27.18 14.53
N MET A 91 -12.73 -28.39 14.18
CA MET A 91 -11.38 -28.69 13.71
C MET A 91 -11.37 -28.75 12.19
N MET A 92 -10.25 -28.34 11.61
CA MET A 92 -9.99 -28.40 10.17
C MET A 92 -8.87 -29.40 9.91
N ASP A 93 -9.25 -30.49 9.24
CA ASP A 93 -8.32 -31.46 8.66
C ASP A 93 -8.00 -31.09 7.20
N GLN A 94 -7.07 -31.82 6.61
CA GLN A 94 -6.66 -31.65 5.21
C GLN A 94 -7.84 -31.78 4.23
N LYS A 95 -8.80 -32.68 4.50
CA LYS A 95 -9.97 -32.90 3.63
C LYS A 95 -10.94 -31.73 3.69
N LEU A 96 -11.23 -31.19 4.88
CA LEU A 96 -12.03 -29.99 5.05
C LEU A 96 -11.33 -28.79 4.40
N PHE A 97 -10.02 -28.64 4.59
CA PHE A 97 -9.26 -27.57 3.94
C PHE A 97 -9.39 -27.63 2.42
N ARG A 98 -9.24 -28.81 1.80
CA ARG A 98 -9.39 -28.96 0.34
C ARG A 98 -10.79 -28.56 -0.14
N ARG A 99 -11.84 -28.90 0.62
CA ARG A 99 -13.22 -28.48 0.32
C ARG A 99 -13.42 -26.96 0.45
N CYS A 100 -12.81 -26.35 1.46
CA CYS A 100 -12.88 -24.90 1.69
C CYS A 100 -12.07 -24.12 0.65
N ALA A 101 -10.86 -24.57 0.35
CA ALA A 101 -9.91 -23.86 -0.49
C ALA A 101 -10.14 -24.07 -1.99
N GLY A 102 -10.75 -25.18 -2.43
CA GLY A 102 -10.76 -25.60 -3.84
C GLY A 102 -11.05 -24.50 -4.86
N ASN A 103 -12.16 -23.77 -4.74
CA ASN A 103 -12.52 -22.70 -5.68
C ASN A 103 -11.69 -21.41 -5.51
N ASN A 104 -11.01 -21.25 -4.37
CA ASN A 104 -10.37 -20.01 -3.95
C ASN A 104 -8.86 -20.19 -3.71
N ILE A 105 -8.29 -21.33 -4.12
CA ILE A 105 -6.93 -21.74 -3.79
C ILE A 105 -5.90 -20.75 -4.32
N MET A 106 -6.14 -20.14 -5.48
CA MET A 106 -5.23 -19.13 -6.04
C MET A 106 -5.13 -17.89 -5.16
N LEU A 107 -6.26 -17.40 -4.64
CA LEU A 107 -6.29 -16.23 -3.74
C LEU A 107 -5.64 -16.55 -2.40
N LEU A 108 -6.01 -17.68 -1.79
CA LEU A 108 -5.42 -18.14 -0.53
C LEU A 108 -3.90 -18.40 -0.66
N THR A 109 -3.47 -18.99 -1.77
CA THR A 109 -2.05 -19.19 -2.08
C THR A 109 -1.31 -17.86 -2.15
N LYS A 110 -1.88 -16.83 -2.78
CA LYS A 110 -1.26 -15.49 -2.81
C LYS A 110 -1.17 -14.89 -1.40
N ALA A 111 -2.25 -15.00 -0.62
CA ALA A 111 -2.35 -14.45 0.72
C ALA A 111 -1.28 -15.03 1.66
N PHE A 112 -1.25 -16.35 1.83
CA PHE A 112 -0.37 -17.02 2.78
C PHE A 112 1.10 -17.07 2.33
N ARG A 113 1.38 -16.95 1.02
CA ARG A 113 2.76 -16.83 0.52
C ARG A 113 3.29 -15.40 0.55
N LYS A 114 2.60 -14.47 1.21
CA LYS A 114 2.98 -13.04 1.26
C LYS A 114 3.26 -12.47 -0.14
N LYS A 115 2.38 -12.81 -1.09
CA LYS A 115 2.44 -12.36 -2.49
C LYS A 115 1.44 -11.24 -2.81
N PHE A 116 0.71 -10.76 -1.80
CA PHE A 116 -0.05 -9.53 -1.95
C PHE A 116 0.87 -8.32 -2.04
N ILE A 117 0.33 -7.26 -2.61
CA ILE A 117 1.01 -5.98 -2.83
C ILE A 117 1.56 -5.38 -1.55
N ILE A 118 0.92 -5.66 -0.40
CA ILE A 118 1.46 -5.36 0.94
C ILE A 118 1.66 -6.71 1.66
N PRO A 119 2.90 -7.23 1.69
CA PRO A 119 3.22 -8.52 2.32
C PRO A 119 3.01 -8.53 3.85
N ASN A 120 3.47 -7.48 4.54
CA ASN A 120 3.33 -7.33 5.99
C ASN A 120 2.17 -6.38 6.34
N PHE A 121 0.94 -6.88 6.19
CA PHE A 121 -0.24 -6.05 6.36
C PHE A 121 -0.45 -5.61 7.82
N GLU A 122 -0.12 -6.44 8.81
CA GLU A 122 -0.26 -6.07 10.23
C GLU A 122 0.57 -4.83 10.59
N GLU A 123 1.83 -4.76 10.13
CA GLU A 123 2.68 -3.59 10.33
C GLU A 123 2.11 -2.35 9.62
N MET A 124 1.62 -2.50 8.39
CA MET A 124 0.94 -1.42 7.68
C MET A 124 -0.26 -0.89 8.48
N THR A 125 -1.09 -1.77 9.04
CA THR A 125 -2.27 -1.34 9.82
C THR A 125 -1.89 -0.59 11.09
N GLN A 126 -0.84 -1.01 11.80
CA GLN A 126 -0.34 -0.31 12.99
C GLN A 126 0.18 1.10 12.65
N ASN A 127 0.82 1.26 11.50
CA ASN A 127 1.23 2.59 11.01
C ASN A 127 0.02 3.48 10.72
N ILE A 128 -1.02 2.92 10.09
CA ILE A 128 -2.26 3.63 9.79
C ILE A 128 -3.00 4.04 11.07
N ASP A 129 -3.05 3.18 12.09
CA ASP A 129 -3.65 3.49 13.39
C ASP A 129 -2.94 4.70 14.04
N ARG A 130 -1.60 4.73 14.02
CA ARG A 130 -0.82 5.85 14.55
C ARG A 130 -1.08 7.17 13.80
N MET A 131 -1.21 7.10 12.48
CA MET A 131 -1.54 8.27 11.65
C MET A 131 -2.97 8.74 11.90
N TYR A 132 -3.90 7.81 12.11
CA TYR A 132 -5.27 8.11 12.49
C TYR A 132 -5.31 8.87 13.82
N ASP A 133 -4.59 8.39 14.84
CA ASP A 133 -4.54 9.01 16.17
C ASP A 133 -3.92 10.41 16.11
N SER A 134 -2.87 10.60 15.30
CA SER A 134 -2.23 11.91 15.10
C SER A 134 -3.18 12.90 14.43
N ALA A 135 -3.88 12.49 13.37
CA ALA A 135 -4.85 13.33 12.68
C ALA A 135 -6.09 13.64 13.54
N GLN A 136 -6.46 12.73 14.46
CA GLN A 136 -7.59 12.95 15.39
C GLN A 136 -7.38 14.16 16.30
N GLN A 137 -6.13 14.49 16.64
CA GLN A 137 -5.79 15.64 17.48
C GLN A 137 -6.06 17.00 16.80
N GLN A 138 -6.38 17.02 15.50
CA GLN A 138 -6.74 18.25 14.81
C GLN A 138 -8.19 18.63 15.15
N GLU A 139 -8.36 19.72 15.89
CA GLU A 139 -9.66 20.28 16.32
C GLU A 139 -10.10 21.49 15.50
N SER A 140 -9.26 21.95 14.56
CA SER A 140 -9.58 23.09 13.71
C SER A 140 -10.57 22.74 12.58
N GLY A 141 -11.12 23.76 11.94
CA GLY A 141 -12.07 23.62 10.83
C GLY A 141 -13.51 23.89 11.24
N GLN A 142 -14.42 23.86 10.26
CA GLN A 142 -15.85 24.09 10.47
C GLN A 142 -16.69 23.10 9.67
N VAL A 143 -17.72 22.55 10.29
CA VAL A 143 -18.68 21.68 9.59
C VAL A 143 -19.46 22.50 8.57
N ALA A 144 -19.63 21.96 7.36
CA ALA A 144 -20.44 22.59 6.34
C ALA A 144 -21.89 22.75 6.83
N ASN A 145 -22.39 23.99 6.85
CA ASN A 145 -23.68 24.34 7.45
C ASN A 145 -24.65 25.05 6.50
N TYR A 146 -24.33 25.14 5.20
CA TYR A 146 -25.18 25.79 4.21
C TYR A 146 -26.48 24.99 3.94
N ILE A 147 -26.49 23.69 4.23
CA ILE A 147 -27.69 22.85 4.30
C ILE A 147 -27.79 22.14 5.66
N PRO A 148 -29.01 21.91 6.17
CA PRO A 148 -29.20 21.34 7.50
C PRO A 148 -28.74 19.88 7.61
N GLN A 149 -28.67 19.13 6.51
CA GLN A 149 -28.25 17.71 6.53
C GLN A 149 -26.76 17.57 6.83
N LEU A 150 -25.92 18.47 6.29
CA LEU A 150 -24.49 18.46 6.59
C LEU A 150 -24.18 19.01 7.99
N ALA A 151 -24.95 20.02 8.43
CA ALA A 151 -24.79 20.64 9.75
C ALA A 151 -25.08 19.67 10.92
N LYS A 152 -25.78 18.56 10.67
CA LYS A 152 -26.12 17.55 11.69
C LYS A 152 -24.96 16.66 12.10
N PHE A 153 -23.92 16.55 11.27
CA PHE A 153 -22.79 15.70 11.61
C PHE A 153 -21.97 16.31 12.74
N SER A 154 -21.62 15.48 13.74
CA SER A 154 -20.74 15.93 14.82
C SER A 154 -19.35 16.24 14.26
N PRO A 155 -18.71 17.35 14.69
CA PRO A 155 -17.32 17.65 14.33
C PRO A 155 -16.32 16.61 14.83
N ASP A 156 -16.70 15.80 15.83
CA ASP A 156 -15.82 14.79 16.43
C ASP A 156 -15.65 13.55 15.54
N LEU A 157 -16.53 13.36 14.55
CA LEU A 157 -16.50 12.18 13.69
C LEU A 157 -15.22 12.12 12.86
N TRP A 158 -14.57 10.97 12.91
CA TRP A 158 -13.35 10.69 12.18
C TRP A 158 -13.26 9.22 11.80
N GLY A 159 -13.18 8.92 10.51
CA GLY A 159 -13.05 7.55 10.01
C GLY A 159 -12.05 7.44 8.86
N VAL A 160 -11.21 6.41 8.90
CA VAL A 160 -10.27 6.06 7.82
C VAL A 160 -10.46 4.60 7.45
N SER A 161 -10.65 4.34 6.16
CA SER A 161 -10.70 2.99 5.61
C SER A 161 -9.74 2.85 4.44
N LEU A 162 -9.09 1.70 4.33
CA LEU A 162 -8.22 1.35 3.21
C LEU A 162 -8.59 -0.01 2.62
N CYS A 163 -8.40 -0.13 1.31
CA CYS A 163 -8.54 -1.37 0.56
C CYS A 163 -7.40 -1.48 -0.46
N THR A 164 -6.61 -2.56 -0.41
CA THR A 164 -5.54 -2.80 -1.39
C THR A 164 -6.09 -3.36 -2.69
N ILE A 165 -5.29 -3.32 -3.75
CA ILE A 165 -5.67 -3.91 -5.05
C ILE A 165 -5.87 -5.44 -4.99
N ASP A 166 -5.33 -6.10 -3.96
CA ASP A 166 -5.53 -7.53 -3.70
C ASP A 166 -6.75 -7.82 -2.79
N GLY A 167 -7.40 -6.78 -2.27
CA GLY A 167 -8.57 -6.86 -1.40
C GLY A 167 -8.24 -6.97 0.10
N GLN A 168 -7.01 -6.67 0.51
CA GLN A 168 -6.68 -6.51 1.93
C GLN A 168 -7.34 -5.24 2.46
N ARG A 169 -7.96 -5.28 3.64
CA ARG A 169 -8.75 -4.16 4.17
C ARG A 169 -8.47 -3.91 5.64
N HIS A 170 -8.45 -2.64 6.00
CA HIS A 170 -8.35 -2.15 7.38
C HIS A 170 -9.15 -0.88 7.55
N SER A 171 -9.67 -0.63 8.76
CA SER A 171 -10.56 0.49 9.04
C SER A 171 -10.48 0.89 10.51
N VAL A 172 -10.44 2.20 10.78
CA VAL A 172 -10.24 2.79 12.11
C VAL A 172 -11.17 3.99 12.28
N GLY A 173 -11.82 4.09 13.44
CA GLY A 173 -12.77 5.17 13.76
C GLY A 173 -14.18 4.94 13.19
N ASP A 174 -14.87 6.04 12.90
CA ASP A 174 -16.30 6.11 12.52
C ASP A 174 -16.58 5.68 11.08
N THR A 175 -16.02 4.55 10.67
CA THR A 175 -15.91 4.12 9.26
C THR A 175 -17.19 3.56 8.65
N LYS A 176 -18.17 3.22 9.50
CA LYS A 176 -19.46 2.62 9.10
C LYS A 176 -20.61 3.62 9.10
N VAL A 177 -20.35 4.87 9.49
CA VAL A 177 -21.35 5.93 9.44
C VAL A 177 -21.59 6.32 7.97
N PRO A 178 -22.82 6.27 7.46
CA PRO A 178 -23.12 6.74 6.12
C PRO A 178 -23.03 8.26 6.00
N PHE A 179 -22.44 8.74 4.92
CA PHE A 179 -22.37 10.16 4.57
C PHE A 179 -22.49 10.36 3.05
N CYS A 180 -22.96 11.54 2.63
CA CYS A 180 -23.07 11.87 1.22
C CYS A 180 -21.68 12.07 0.58
N LEU A 181 -21.43 11.46 -0.58
CA LEU A 181 -20.18 11.61 -1.34
C LEU A 181 -19.90 13.06 -1.71
N GLN A 182 -20.94 13.83 -2.01
CA GLN A 182 -20.80 15.20 -2.48
C GLN A 182 -19.85 15.26 -3.69
N SER A 183 -18.93 16.22 -3.74
CA SER A 183 -17.98 16.36 -4.85
C SER A 183 -17.04 15.16 -5.06
N CYS A 184 -16.95 14.19 -4.14
CA CYS A 184 -16.20 12.95 -4.36
C CYS A 184 -16.81 12.06 -5.45
N VAL A 185 -18.07 12.29 -5.85
CA VAL A 185 -18.72 11.52 -6.93
C VAL A 185 -18.20 11.88 -8.32
N LYS A 186 -17.77 13.13 -8.54
CA LYS A 186 -17.36 13.67 -9.85
C LYS A 186 -16.29 12.85 -10.59
N PRO A 187 -15.20 12.37 -9.95
CA PRO A 187 -14.25 11.49 -10.62
C PRO A 187 -14.87 10.16 -11.04
N LEU A 188 -15.78 9.61 -10.24
CA LEU A 188 -16.48 8.35 -10.55
C LEU A 188 -17.42 8.54 -11.74
N GLU A 189 -18.19 9.62 -11.71
CA GLU A 189 -19.08 10.04 -12.78
C GLU A 189 -18.33 10.19 -14.10
N TYR A 190 -17.22 10.94 -14.10
CA TYR A 190 -16.37 11.10 -15.28
C TYR A 190 -15.79 9.76 -15.77
N ALA A 191 -15.37 8.88 -14.86
CA ALA A 191 -14.87 7.56 -15.24
C ALA A 191 -15.95 6.73 -15.95
N VAL A 192 -17.19 6.78 -15.48
CA VAL A 192 -18.34 6.11 -16.12
C VAL A 192 -18.61 6.68 -17.51
N ALA A 193 -18.64 8.02 -17.64
CA ALA A 193 -18.85 8.65 -18.94
C ALA A 193 -17.77 8.28 -19.97
N VAL A 194 -16.49 8.27 -19.57
CA VAL A 194 -15.40 7.85 -20.46
C VAL A 194 -15.47 6.36 -20.77
N HIS A 195 -15.88 5.53 -19.81
CA HIS A 195 -16.05 4.11 -20.03
C HIS A 195 -17.16 3.82 -21.06
N GLU A 196 -18.27 4.56 -21.01
CA GLU A 196 -19.43 4.36 -21.91
C GLU A 196 -19.24 5.02 -23.28
N CYS A 197 -18.74 6.25 -23.31
CA CYS A 197 -18.73 7.07 -24.52
C CYS A 197 -17.34 7.22 -25.16
N GLY A 198 -16.28 6.82 -24.46
CA GLY A 198 -14.90 7.04 -24.87
C GLY A 198 -14.38 8.46 -24.56
N SER A 199 -13.07 8.59 -24.39
CA SER A 199 -12.43 9.86 -23.99
C SER A 199 -12.63 10.97 -25.02
N GLU A 200 -12.57 10.63 -26.31
CA GLU A 200 -12.72 11.60 -27.39
C GLU A 200 -14.09 12.28 -27.34
N HIS A 201 -15.17 11.51 -27.20
CA HIS A 201 -16.52 12.05 -27.15
C HIS A 201 -16.72 12.94 -25.91
N VAL A 202 -16.32 12.46 -24.73
CA VAL A 202 -16.47 13.21 -23.47
C VAL A 202 -15.75 14.56 -23.54
N HIS A 203 -14.52 14.58 -24.07
CA HIS A 203 -13.72 15.80 -24.13
C HIS A 203 -14.05 16.75 -25.29
N ARG A 204 -15.05 16.42 -26.12
CA ARG A 204 -15.69 17.43 -26.96
C ARG A 204 -16.47 18.45 -26.12
N PHE A 205 -16.92 18.06 -24.93
CA PHE A 205 -17.78 18.89 -24.06
C PHE A 205 -17.06 19.44 -22.82
N VAL A 206 -16.01 18.77 -22.33
CA VAL A 206 -15.25 19.20 -21.15
C VAL A 206 -13.75 19.20 -21.40
N GLY A 207 -13.04 20.20 -20.85
CA GLY A 207 -11.58 20.29 -20.90
C GLY A 207 -10.86 19.24 -20.05
N LYS A 208 -9.54 19.37 -20.00
CA LYS A 208 -8.61 18.45 -19.32
C LYS A 208 -7.67 19.14 -18.34
N GLU A 209 -7.82 20.45 -18.16
CA GLU A 209 -6.81 21.29 -17.51
C GLU A 209 -7.36 21.97 -16.26
N PRO A 210 -6.50 22.27 -15.28
CA PRO A 210 -6.91 23.08 -14.13
C PRO A 210 -7.29 24.49 -14.59
N SER A 211 -8.27 25.09 -13.93
CA SER A 211 -8.77 26.43 -14.31
C SER A 211 -7.81 27.56 -13.97
N GLY A 212 -6.89 27.38 -13.00
CA GLY A 212 -6.05 28.47 -12.44
C GLY A 212 -6.83 29.55 -11.66
N PHE A 213 -8.15 29.61 -11.81
CA PHE A 213 -9.07 30.43 -11.01
C PHE A 213 -9.58 29.67 -9.80
N LYS A 214 -10.05 30.44 -8.79
CA LYS A 214 -10.82 29.88 -7.67
C LYS A 214 -11.95 29.01 -8.19
N PHE A 215 -12.16 27.83 -7.60
CA PHE A 215 -13.21 26.87 -7.98
C PHE A 215 -14.62 27.49 -7.99
N ASN A 216 -14.76 28.62 -7.29
CA ASN A 216 -16.01 29.36 -7.18
C ASN A 216 -16.33 30.32 -8.34
N LYS A 217 -15.40 30.55 -9.28
CA LYS A 217 -15.62 31.47 -10.39
C LYS A 217 -16.35 30.79 -11.54
N LEU A 218 -17.42 31.42 -12.03
CA LEU A 218 -18.06 31.04 -13.29
C LEU A 218 -17.09 31.35 -14.43
N SER A 219 -16.47 30.31 -15.00
CA SER A 219 -15.54 30.46 -16.13
C SER A 219 -15.55 29.21 -16.99
N LEU A 220 -15.45 29.44 -18.30
CA LEU A 220 -15.13 28.43 -19.31
C LEU A 220 -13.70 28.66 -19.78
N ASN A 221 -13.15 27.69 -20.49
CA ASN A 221 -11.88 27.84 -21.20
C ASN A 221 -12.09 28.61 -22.52
N ASP A 222 -11.00 28.82 -23.26
CA ASP A 222 -11.02 29.57 -24.54
C ASP A 222 -11.83 28.88 -25.64
N GLU A 223 -12.19 27.61 -25.45
CA GLU A 223 -13.04 26.82 -26.35
C GLU A 223 -14.52 26.78 -25.91
N ASP A 224 -14.94 27.66 -24.98
CA ASP A 224 -16.30 27.68 -24.40
C ASP A 224 -16.70 26.33 -23.75
N LYS A 225 -15.75 25.62 -23.13
CA LYS A 225 -15.99 24.38 -22.36
C LYS A 225 -15.66 24.58 -20.88
N PRO A 226 -16.30 23.84 -19.96
CA PRO A 226 -15.81 23.77 -18.59
C PRO A 226 -14.38 23.23 -18.56
N HIS A 227 -13.56 23.77 -17.65
CA HIS A 227 -12.11 23.48 -17.60
C HIS A 227 -11.77 21.99 -17.43
N ASN A 228 -12.51 21.29 -16.55
CA ASN A 228 -12.29 19.88 -16.23
C ASN A 228 -13.53 19.31 -15.52
N PRO A 229 -13.69 17.97 -15.43
CA PRO A 229 -14.82 17.34 -14.75
C PRO A 229 -14.81 17.45 -13.21
N MET A 230 -13.72 17.92 -12.59
CA MET A 230 -13.63 18.00 -11.12
C MET A 230 -14.31 19.26 -10.56
N VAL A 231 -14.58 20.25 -11.41
CA VAL A 231 -15.39 21.45 -11.09
C VAL A 231 -16.88 21.22 -11.39
N ASN A 232 -17.76 21.97 -10.73
CA ASN A 232 -19.22 21.79 -10.86
C ASN A 232 -19.70 21.89 -12.31
N ALA A 233 -19.22 22.88 -13.07
CA ALA A 233 -19.62 23.07 -14.47
C ALA A 233 -19.27 21.85 -15.34
N GLY A 234 -18.09 21.25 -15.14
CA GLY A 234 -17.70 20.04 -15.85
C GLY A 234 -18.55 18.85 -15.45
N ALA A 235 -18.76 18.64 -14.15
CA ALA A 235 -19.60 17.56 -13.64
C ALA A 235 -21.05 17.63 -14.18
N ILE A 236 -21.66 18.82 -14.20
CA ILE A 236 -23.02 19.00 -14.76
C ILE A 236 -23.07 18.63 -16.25
N VAL A 237 -22.06 19.00 -17.03
CA VAL A 237 -21.96 18.59 -18.44
C VAL A 237 -21.79 17.07 -18.55
N ILE A 238 -20.95 16.45 -17.71
CA ILE A 238 -20.80 14.99 -17.67
C ILE A 238 -22.13 14.30 -17.33
N SER A 239 -22.92 14.84 -16.40
CA SER A 239 -24.22 14.28 -16.01
C SER A 239 -25.18 14.15 -17.20
N SER A 240 -25.05 15.02 -18.20
CA SER A 240 -25.86 14.94 -19.43
C SER A 240 -25.44 13.82 -20.39
N LEU A 241 -24.26 13.21 -20.19
CA LEU A 241 -23.70 12.17 -21.07
C LEU A 241 -24.01 10.75 -20.62
N ILE A 242 -24.28 10.54 -19.32
CA ILE A 242 -24.37 9.21 -18.71
C ILE A 242 -25.78 8.63 -18.86
N LYS A 243 -25.85 7.33 -19.16
CA LYS A 243 -27.13 6.60 -19.28
C LYS A 243 -27.26 5.39 -18.35
N VAL A 244 -26.17 4.82 -17.83
CA VAL A 244 -26.21 3.55 -17.08
C VAL A 244 -25.56 3.65 -15.69
N LYS A 245 -25.91 2.71 -14.80
CA LYS A 245 -25.35 2.55 -13.45
C LYS A 245 -24.23 1.51 -13.45
N GLN A 246 -23.10 1.82 -12.81
CA GLN A 246 -21.94 0.92 -12.65
C GLN A 246 -21.73 0.50 -11.18
N ARG A 247 -21.20 -0.72 -10.92
CA ARG A 247 -21.03 -1.30 -9.58
C ARG A 247 -19.58 -1.24 -9.08
N LEU A 248 -19.15 -0.05 -8.63
CA LEU A 248 -17.76 0.20 -8.21
C LEU A 248 -17.43 -0.28 -6.77
N SER A 249 -18.43 -0.50 -5.92
CA SER A 249 -18.24 -0.80 -4.48
C SER A 249 -18.10 -2.30 -4.15
N GLY A 250 -18.17 -3.19 -5.13
CA GLY A 250 -18.14 -4.64 -4.89
C GLY A 250 -19.26 -5.14 -3.98
N ASP A 251 -20.45 -4.55 -4.13
CA ASP A 251 -21.68 -4.82 -3.36
C ASP A 251 -21.66 -4.38 -1.89
N GLU A 252 -20.67 -3.58 -1.51
CA GLU A 252 -20.70 -2.80 -0.28
C GLU A 252 -21.76 -1.69 -0.35
N TYR A 253 -22.09 -1.12 0.81
CA TYR A 253 -23.14 -0.11 0.98
C TYR A 253 -23.01 1.06 -0.01
N VAL A 254 -24.08 1.28 -0.78
CA VAL A 254 -24.30 2.48 -1.58
C VAL A 254 -25.76 2.89 -1.35
N GLY A 255 -25.94 4.00 -0.64
CA GLY A 255 -27.23 4.56 -0.29
C GLY A 255 -27.58 5.81 -1.10
N PHE A 256 -28.68 6.45 -0.73
CA PHE A 256 -29.13 7.70 -1.34
C PHE A 256 -29.91 8.54 -0.33
N SER A 257 -29.50 9.80 -0.17
CA SER A 257 -30.10 10.75 0.75
C SER A 257 -31.08 11.67 0.02
N ASN A 258 -32.36 11.28 -0.04
CA ASN A 258 -33.36 12.16 -0.66
C ASN A 258 -33.46 13.52 0.06
N ALA A 259 -33.25 13.57 1.38
CA ALA A 259 -33.28 14.81 2.15
C ALA A 259 -32.16 15.77 1.73
N THR A 260 -30.93 15.26 1.53
CA THR A 260 -29.80 16.05 1.03
C THR A 260 -30.06 16.49 -0.41
N PHE A 261 -30.56 15.59 -1.26
CA PHE A 261 -30.93 15.93 -2.64
C PHE A 261 -31.91 17.09 -2.72
N GLN A 262 -33.00 17.08 -1.95
CA GLN A 262 -33.96 18.18 -1.93
C GLN A 262 -33.32 19.49 -1.48
N SER A 263 -32.49 19.44 -0.43
CA SER A 263 -31.87 20.65 0.12
C SER A 263 -30.80 21.23 -0.79
N GLU A 264 -29.97 20.39 -1.42
CA GLU A 264 -28.99 20.78 -2.44
C GLU A 264 -29.68 21.38 -3.67
N ARG A 265 -30.84 20.82 -4.06
CA ARG A 265 -31.63 21.34 -5.18
C ARG A 265 -32.28 22.68 -4.86
N GLU A 266 -32.81 22.86 -3.66
CA GLU A 266 -33.45 24.10 -3.22
C GLU A 266 -32.45 25.24 -3.00
N THR A 267 -31.25 24.94 -2.51
CA THR A 267 -30.18 25.93 -2.25
C THR A 267 -29.16 26.04 -3.38
N GLY A 268 -29.40 25.33 -4.49
CA GLY A 268 -28.47 25.14 -5.60
C GLY A 268 -28.40 26.26 -6.63
N ASP A 269 -28.80 27.50 -6.28
CA ASP A 269 -28.92 28.66 -7.19
C ASP A 269 -27.71 28.82 -8.12
N ARG A 270 -26.51 28.65 -7.56
CA ARG A 270 -25.29 28.77 -8.33
C ARG A 270 -25.14 27.69 -9.41
N ASN A 271 -25.56 26.45 -9.12
CA ASN A 271 -25.53 25.38 -10.12
C ASN A 271 -26.59 25.62 -11.20
N TYR A 272 -27.74 26.22 -10.86
CA TYR A 272 -28.69 26.69 -11.88
C TYR A 272 -28.10 27.78 -12.77
N ALA A 273 -27.43 28.78 -12.19
CA ALA A 273 -26.75 29.82 -12.97
C ALA A 273 -25.68 29.22 -13.91
N ILE A 274 -24.91 28.24 -13.43
CA ILE A 274 -23.98 27.46 -14.26
C ILE A 274 -24.73 26.76 -15.40
N GLY A 275 -25.81 26.04 -15.10
CA GLY A 275 -26.58 25.30 -16.09
C GLY A 275 -27.15 26.20 -17.20
N TYR A 276 -27.75 27.33 -16.86
CA TYR A 276 -28.25 28.30 -17.85
C TYR A 276 -27.12 28.91 -18.69
N TYR A 277 -25.99 29.24 -18.08
CA TYR A 277 -24.83 29.76 -18.80
C TYR A 277 -24.25 28.73 -19.79
N LEU A 278 -24.12 27.48 -19.37
CA LEU A 278 -23.68 26.36 -20.22
C LEU A 278 -24.67 26.10 -21.37
N LYS A 279 -25.98 26.25 -21.11
CA LYS A 279 -27.02 26.10 -22.12
C LYS A 279 -26.93 27.19 -23.19
N GLU A 280 -26.75 28.44 -22.79
CA GLU A 280 -26.56 29.57 -23.71
C GLU A 280 -25.32 29.37 -24.60
N LYS A 281 -24.23 28.87 -24.01
CA LYS A 281 -22.96 28.57 -24.69
C LYS A 281 -22.94 27.25 -25.46
N LYS A 282 -24.05 26.50 -25.49
CA LYS A 282 -24.18 25.20 -26.19
C LYS A 282 -23.14 24.17 -25.73
N CYS A 283 -22.82 24.14 -24.43
CA CYS A 283 -21.84 23.21 -23.87
C CYS A 283 -22.41 21.79 -23.68
N PHE A 284 -23.72 21.59 -23.84
CA PHE A 284 -24.38 20.29 -23.72
C PHE A 284 -24.52 19.61 -25.09
N PRO A 285 -24.66 18.27 -25.15
CA PRO A 285 -25.01 17.55 -26.37
C PRO A 285 -26.32 18.06 -27.00
N ASP A 286 -26.45 17.88 -28.31
CA ASP A 286 -27.68 18.21 -29.03
C ASP A 286 -28.87 17.46 -28.41
N ASN A 287 -29.94 18.21 -28.12
CA ASN A 287 -31.18 17.74 -27.45
C ASN A 287 -31.04 17.33 -25.98
N ALA A 288 -29.93 17.64 -25.30
CA ALA A 288 -29.82 17.42 -23.87
C ALA A 288 -30.78 18.34 -23.08
N ASP A 289 -31.49 17.76 -22.11
CA ASP A 289 -32.25 18.54 -21.13
C ASP A 289 -31.33 19.00 -20.00
N MET A 290 -31.02 20.30 -20.00
CA MET A 290 -30.18 20.93 -18.96
C MET A 290 -30.78 20.75 -17.56
N THR A 291 -32.10 20.85 -17.40
CA THR A 291 -32.74 20.72 -16.09
C THR A 291 -32.67 19.28 -15.59
N GLY A 292 -32.94 18.31 -16.46
CA GLY A 292 -32.73 16.88 -16.16
C GLY A 292 -31.28 16.55 -15.81
N ALA A 293 -30.30 17.14 -16.50
CA ALA A 293 -28.88 16.96 -16.17
C ALA A 293 -28.52 17.55 -14.80
N LEU A 294 -29.05 18.73 -14.44
CA LEU A 294 -28.88 19.31 -13.11
C LEU A 294 -29.52 18.47 -12.01
N ASP A 295 -30.74 17.99 -12.21
CA ASP A 295 -31.42 17.12 -11.24
C ASP A 295 -30.62 15.83 -11.03
N PHE A 296 -30.11 15.22 -12.11
CA PHE A 296 -29.26 14.04 -12.01
C PHE A 296 -27.93 14.33 -11.29
N TYR A 297 -27.30 15.47 -11.58
CA TYR A 297 -26.10 15.93 -10.85
C TYR A 297 -26.36 16.04 -9.33
N PHE A 298 -27.47 16.65 -8.91
CA PHE A 298 -27.83 16.74 -7.49
C PHE A 298 -28.09 15.36 -6.87
N GLN A 299 -28.70 14.43 -7.62
CA GLN A 299 -28.88 13.05 -7.17
C GLN A 299 -27.54 12.36 -6.93
N LEU A 300 -26.58 12.50 -7.87
CA LEU A 300 -25.25 11.91 -7.75
C LEU A 300 -24.48 12.47 -6.54
N CYS A 301 -24.52 13.77 -6.29
CA CYS A 301 -23.89 14.37 -5.10
C CYS A 301 -24.52 13.88 -3.77
N SER A 302 -25.76 13.40 -3.81
CA SER A 302 -26.53 12.92 -2.65
C SER A 302 -26.46 11.41 -2.44
N ILE A 303 -25.60 10.71 -3.20
CA ILE A 303 -25.30 9.29 -2.97
C ILE A 303 -24.57 9.14 -1.62
N GLU A 304 -25.03 8.19 -0.81
CA GLU A 304 -24.42 7.89 0.49
C GLU A 304 -23.44 6.72 0.39
N VAL A 305 -22.31 6.84 1.06
CA VAL A 305 -21.33 5.77 1.23
C VAL A 305 -20.86 5.74 2.68
N THR A 306 -20.14 4.69 3.02
CA THR A 306 -19.32 4.58 4.24
C THR A 306 -17.84 4.73 3.87
N CYS A 307 -16.94 4.92 4.84
CA CYS A 307 -15.50 4.89 4.55
C CYS A 307 -15.11 3.53 3.94
N GLU A 308 -15.67 2.44 4.46
CA GLU A 308 -15.39 1.08 4.00
C GLU A 308 -15.73 0.90 2.51
N SER A 309 -16.94 1.26 2.09
CA SER A 309 -17.38 1.17 0.69
C SER A 309 -16.62 2.14 -0.22
N GLY A 310 -16.38 3.38 0.24
CA GLY A 310 -15.58 4.37 -0.47
C GLY A 310 -14.14 3.93 -0.74
N SER A 311 -13.52 3.22 0.21
CA SER A 311 -12.16 2.67 0.04
C SER A 311 -12.11 1.61 -1.06
N VAL A 312 -13.16 0.79 -1.23
CA VAL A 312 -13.25 -0.19 -2.32
C VAL A 312 -13.43 0.49 -3.68
N MET A 313 -14.20 1.58 -3.75
CA MET A 313 -14.32 2.38 -4.97
C MET A 313 -12.96 2.98 -5.37
N ALA A 314 -12.25 3.59 -4.42
CA ALA A 314 -10.90 4.10 -4.65
C ALA A 314 -9.92 2.99 -5.09
N ALA A 315 -10.01 1.81 -4.48
CA ALA A 315 -9.14 0.68 -4.79
C ALA A 315 -9.45 0.09 -6.18
N THR A 316 -10.70 0.18 -6.63
CA THR A 316 -11.09 -0.16 -8.00
C THR A 316 -10.40 0.74 -9.02
N LEU A 317 -10.26 2.05 -8.73
CA LEU A 317 -9.45 2.96 -9.53
C LEU A 317 -7.96 2.62 -9.43
N ALA A 318 -7.45 2.31 -8.22
CA ALA A 318 -6.06 1.89 -8.02
C ALA A 318 -5.70 0.64 -8.84
N ASN A 319 -6.68 -0.26 -9.05
CA ASN A 319 -6.54 -1.53 -9.73
C ASN A 319 -6.95 -1.49 -11.21
N GLY A 320 -6.82 -0.33 -11.86
CA GLY A 320 -7.03 -0.21 -13.30
C GLY A 320 -8.46 -0.49 -13.78
N GLY A 321 -9.45 -0.35 -12.88
CA GLY A 321 -10.88 -0.53 -13.16
C GLY A 321 -11.42 -1.90 -12.79
N ILE A 322 -10.63 -2.76 -12.15
CA ILE A 322 -11.04 -4.07 -11.67
C ILE A 322 -11.33 -3.99 -10.17
N CYS A 323 -12.54 -4.35 -9.75
CA CYS A 323 -12.91 -4.30 -8.34
C CYS A 323 -12.08 -5.33 -7.55
N PRO A 324 -11.32 -4.91 -6.50
CA PRO A 324 -10.36 -5.78 -5.84
C PRO A 324 -11.02 -6.95 -5.09
N ILE A 325 -12.25 -6.77 -4.60
CA ILE A 325 -12.95 -7.77 -3.79
C ILE A 325 -13.91 -8.66 -4.58
N THR A 326 -14.15 -8.38 -5.88
CA THR A 326 -14.97 -9.25 -6.75
C THR A 326 -14.19 -9.80 -7.94
N GLY A 327 -13.16 -9.10 -8.40
CA GLY A 327 -12.42 -9.43 -9.62
C GLY A 327 -13.12 -8.99 -10.92
N GLU A 328 -14.28 -8.32 -10.82
CA GLU A 328 -15.02 -7.82 -11.98
C GLU A 328 -14.36 -6.57 -12.57
N ARG A 329 -14.29 -6.48 -13.90
CA ARG A 329 -13.90 -5.26 -14.59
C ARG A 329 -15.11 -4.33 -14.65
N VAL A 330 -15.04 -3.22 -13.91
CA VAL A 330 -16.11 -2.22 -13.80
C VAL A 330 -15.85 -1.01 -14.70
N LEU A 331 -14.58 -0.68 -14.98
CA LEU A 331 -14.20 0.45 -15.83
C LEU A 331 -13.14 0.05 -16.86
N SER A 332 -13.10 0.78 -17.97
CA SER A 332 -11.99 0.69 -18.91
C SER A 332 -10.72 1.28 -18.29
N SER A 333 -9.56 0.71 -18.62
CA SER A 333 -8.29 1.19 -18.08
C SER A 333 -7.96 2.61 -18.59
N GLU A 334 -8.49 3.00 -19.76
CA GLU A 334 -8.44 4.37 -20.26
C GLU A 334 -9.19 5.34 -19.35
N ALA A 335 -10.44 5.02 -19.00
CA ALA A 335 -11.25 5.85 -18.11
C ALA A 335 -10.53 6.08 -16.78
N VAL A 336 -10.02 5.00 -16.18
CA VAL A 336 -9.29 5.07 -14.91
C VAL A 336 -8.04 5.94 -15.01
N ARG A 337 -7.21 5.76 -16.04
CA ARG A 337 -6.01 6.58 -16.24
C ARG A 337 -6.37 8.07 -16.30
N ASN A 338 -7.36 8.42 -17.13
CA ASN A 338 -7.74 9.82 -17.31
C ASN A 338 -8.31 10.40 -16.01
N THR A 339 -9.14 9.65 -15.29
CA THR A 339 -9.70 10.06 -14.00
C THR A 339 -8.60 10.34 -12.98
N LEU A 340 -7.60 9.45 -12.86
CA LEU A 340 -6.49 9.64 -11.92
C LEU A 340 -5.63 10.85 -12.27
N SER A 341 -5.38 11.10 -13.56
CA SER A 341 -4.66 12.31 -14.01
C SER A 341 -5.39 13.60 -13.64
N LEU A 342 -6.72 13.63 -13.77
CA LEU A 342 -7.53 14.79 -13.43
C LEU A 342 -7.73 14.95 -11.93
N MET A 343 -7.82 13.85 -11.18
CA MET A 343 -7.82 13.89 -9.71
C MET A 343 -6.51 14.46 -9.18
N HIS A 344 -5.37 14.09 -9.78
CA HIS A 344 -4.06 14.60 -9.38
C HIS A 344 -3.95 16.11 -9.56
N SER A 345 -4.40 16.65 -10.69
CA SER A 345 -4.24 18.08 -11.02
C SER A 345 -5.39 18.98 -10.57
N CYS A 346 -6.60 18.45 -10.40
CA CYS A 346 -7.83 19.24 -10.24
C CYS A 346 -8.73 18.79 -9.05
N GLY A 347 -8.29 17.83 -8.23
CA GLY A 347 -9.17 17.12 -7.31
C GLY A 347 -9.48 17.77 -5.96
N MET A 348 -8.63 18.68 -5.47
CA MET A 348 -8.67 19.21 -4.10
C MET A 348 -9.02 20.71 -4.06
N TYR A 349 -9.96 21.14 -4.91
CA TYR A 349 -10.34 22.55 -5.08
C TYR A 349 -9.11 23.43 -5.37
N ASP A 350 -9.02 24.62 -4.77
CA ASP A 350 -7.89 25.53 -4.94
C ASP A 350 -6.60 24.97 -4.32
N PHE A 351 -6.68 23.94 -3.47
CA PHE A 351 -5.53 23.25 -2.90
C PHE A 351 -4.91 22.21 -3.85
N SER A 352 -5.50 21.93 -5.02
CA SER A 352 -5.06 20.86 -5.93
C SER A 352 -3.57 20.95 -6.30
N GLY A 353 -3.07 22.15 -6.62
CA GLY A 353 -1.67 22.34 -6.98
C GLY A 353 -0.70 22.06 -5.82
N GLN A 354 -1.02 22.55 -4.62
CA GLN A 354 -0.20 22.30 -3.42
C GLN A 354 -0.28 20.84 -2.99
N PHE A 355 -1.47 20.22 -3.07
CA PHE A 355 -1.66 18.80 -2.79
C PHE A 355 -0.87 17.92 -3.76
N ALA A 356 -0.92 18.21 -5.07
CA ALA A 356 -0.14 17.50 -6.07
C ALA A 356 1.38 17.65 -5.87
N PHE A 357 1.83 18.79 -5.33
CA PHE A 357 3.24 19.06 -5.08
C PHE A 357 3.76 18.39 -3.78
N HIS A 358 2.99 18.45 -2.69
CA HIS A 358 3.43 17.95 -1.38
C HIS A 358 3.03 16.49 -1.11
N VAL A 359 1.82 16.09 -1.52
CA VAL A 359 1.28 14.74 -1.31
C VAL A 359 1.43 13.91 -2.58
N GLY A 360 1.23 14.51 -3.76
CA GLY A 360 1.50 13.85 -5.03
C GLY A 360 0.63 12.65 -5.36
N LEU A 361 -0.50 12.46 -4.68
CA LEU A 361 -1.45 11.39 -4.96
C LEU A 361 -2.72 11.91 -5.65
N PRO A 362 -3.35 11.13 -6.55
CA PRO A 362 -4.70 11.43 -7.01
C PRO A 362 -5.70 11.40 -5.84
N ALA A 363 -6.40 12.51 -5.62
CA ALA A 363 -7.43 12.61 -4.59
C ALA A 363 -8.63 13.43 -5.07
N LYS A 364 -9.77 13.29 -4.39
CA LYS A 364 -10.91 14.19 -4.53
C LYS A 364 -11.53 14.45 -3.17
N SER A 365 -11.72 15.72 -2.82
CA SER A 365 -12.45 16.11 -1.61
C SER A 365 -13.93 16.41 -1.88
N GLY A 366 -14.77 16.20 -0.88
CA GLY A 366 -16.18 16.55 -0.83
C GLY A 366 -16.49 17.41 0.38
N VAL A 367 -17.44 18.34 0.24
CA VAL A 367 -17.88 19.25 1.32
C VAL A 367 -18.56 18.53 2.49
N SER A 368 -18.82 17.22 2.38
CA SER A 368 -19.21 16.36 3.49
C SER A 368 -18.06 16.03 4.44
N GLY A 369 -16.83 16.44 4.15
CA GLY A 369 -15.63 16.07 4.89
C GLY A 369 -14.94 14.82 4.34
N ALA A 370 -15.40 14.31 3.20
CA ALA A 370 -14.83 13.13 2.56
C ALA A 370 -13.56 13.48 1.76
N VAL A 371 -12.58 12.56 1.77
CA VAL A 371 -11.40 12.58 0.90
C VAL A 371 -11.22 11.18 0.31
N LEU A 372 -11.53 11.05 -0.97
CA LEU A 372 -11.27 9.86 -1.78
C LEU A 372 -9.82 9.91 -2.25
N LEU A 373 -8.98 8.98 -1.81
CA LEU A 373 -7.54 8.95 -2.08
C LEU A 373 -7.16 7.68 -2.81
N VAL A 374 -6.33 7.78 -3.86
CA VAL A 374 -5.86 6.63 -4.63
C VAL A 374 -4.34 6.57 -4.63
N VAL A 375 -3.79 5.41 -4.29
CA VAL A 375 -2.38 5.07 -4.52
C VAL A 375 -2.34 4.07 -5.68
N PRO A 376 -2.07 4.52 -6.92
CA PRO A 376 -2.17 3.68 -8.10
C PRO A 376 -1.34 2.39 -7.97
N ASN A 377 -1.94 1.25 -8.34
CA ASN A 377 -1.36 -0.09 -8.24
C ASN A 377 -1.04 -0.57 -6.81
N VAL A 378 -1.52 0.11 -5.77
CA VAL A 378 -1.31 -0.30 -4.37
C VAL A 378 -2.62 -0.42 -3.61
N MET A 379 -3.33 0.70 -3.43
CA MET A 379 -4.53 0.75 -2.60
C MET A 379 -5.39 1.98 -2.89
N GLY A 380 -6.65 1.91 -2.48
CA GLY A 380 -7.53 3.05 -2.34
C GLY A 380 -7.90 3.28 -0.88
N MET A 381 -8.14 4.54 -0.52
CA MET A 381 -8.49 4.95 0.82
C MET A 381 -9.65 5.95 0.80
N MET A 382 -10.43 5.95 1.86
CA MET A 382 -11.44 6.96 2.14
C MET A 382 -11.21 7.48 3.56
N CYS A 383 -10.99 8.78 3.67
CA CYS A 383 -10.95 9.50 4.93
C CYS A 383 -12.21 10.34 5.05
N TRP A 384 -12.79 10.43 6.24
CA TRP A 384 -13.99 11.23 6.46
C TRP A 384 -13.96 11.93 7.82
N SER A 385 -13.89 13.26 7.78
CA SER A 385 -14.12 14.13 8.93
C SER A 385 -14.88 15.39 8.49
N PRO A 386 -16.09 15.65 9.02
CA PRO A 386 -16.94 16.77 8.61
C PRO A 386 -16.30 18.18 8.69
N PRO A 387 -15.44 18.52 9.67
CA PRO A 387 -14.79 19.83 9.72
C PRO A 387 -13.89 20.10 8.50
N LEU A 388 -14.19 21.19 7.80
CA LEU A 388 -13.46 21.65 6.62
C LEU A 388 -12.53 22.82 6.95
N ASP A 389 -11.42 22.90 6.21
CA ASP A 389 -10.57 24.07 6.15
C ASP A 389 -11.22 25.21 5.34
N ARG A 390 -10.51 26.34 5.22
CA ARG A 390 -10.98 27.51 4.47
C ARG A 390 -11.09 27.29 2.95
N LEU A 391 -10.50 26.21 2.43
CA LEU A 391 -10.50 25.83 1.02
C LEU A 391 -11.57 24.76 0.72
N GLY A 392 -12.27 24.26 1.74
CA GLY A 392 -13.35 23.28 1.63
C GLY A 392 -12.89 21.81 1.72
N ASN A 393 -11.63 21.56 2.13
CA ASN A 393 -11.11 20.20 2.31
C ASN A 393 -11.17 19.77 3.78
N SER A 394 -11.33 18.47 4.05
CA SER A 394 -11.33 17.94 5.42
C SER A 394 -10.00 18.16 6.14
N VAL A 395 -10.03 18.80 7.31
CA VAL A 395 -8.81 19.11 8.08
C VAL A 395 -8.04 17.83 8.44
N ARG A 396 -8.71 16.88 9.10
CA ARG A 396 -8.11 15.60 9.51
C ARG A 396 -7.71 14.76 8.29
N GLY A 397 -8.53 14.78 7.23
CA GLY A 397 -8.23 14.07 5.99
C GLY A 397 -6.93 14.54 5.32
N ILE A 398 -6.69 15.85 5.25
CA ILE A 398 -5.46 16.40 4.67
C ILE A 398 -4.25 16.08 5.57
N HIS A 399 -4.36 16.27 6.88
CA HIS A 399 -3.28 15.95 7.83
C HIS A 399 -2.85 14.49 7.71
N PHE A 400 -3.81 13.57 7.70
CA PHE A 400 -3.57 12.15 7.51
C PHE A 400 -2.83 11.85 6.19
N CYS A 401 -3.22 12.50 5.08
CA CYS A 401 -2.54 12.32 3.79
C CYS A 401 -1.08 12.80 3.82
N GLN A 402 -0.78 13.87 4.55
CA GLN A 402 0.58 14.40 4.70
C GLN A 402 1.45 13.48 5.56
N ASP A 403 0.92 12.94 6.66
CA ASP A 403 1.62 11.98 7.51
C ASP A 403 1.92 10.67 6.74
N LEU A 404 0.94 10.19 5.98
CA LEU A 404 1.07 9.00 5.13
C LEU A 404 2.27 9.13 4.18
N LEU A 405 2.45 10.30 3.56
CA LEU A 405 3.50 10.57 2.57
C LEU A 405 4.85 10.95 3.18
N SER A 406 4.83 11.44 4.42
CA SER A 406 6.04 11.66 5.21
C SER A 406 6.65 10.32 5.65
N HIS A 407 5.81 9.32 5.92
CA HIS A 407 6.24 8.00 6.37
C HIS A 407 6.49 7.03 5.20
N PHE A 408 5.62 6.96 4.19
CA PHE A 408 5.71 5.99 3.10
C PHE A 408 6.16 6.62 1.78
N ASN A 409 6.87 5.85 0.95
CA ASN A 409 7.32 6.25 -0.39
C ASN A 409 6.21 6.16 -1.47
N PHE A 410 5.02 6.68 -1.15
CA PHE A 410 3.85 6.66 -2.04
C PHE A 410 3.72 7.87 -2.94
N HIS A 411 4.55 8.90 -2.79
CA HIS A 411 4.48 10.06 -3.67
C HIS A 411 4.65 9.60 -5.11
N ASN A 412 3.82 10.09 -6.04
CA ASN A 412 3.86 9.61 -7.43
C ASN A 412 5.22 9.82 -8.11
N TYR A 413 6.04 10.73 -7.58
CA TYR A 413 7.41 11.02 -8.02
C TYR A 413 8.50 10.57 -7.03
N ASP A 414 8.17 9.80 -5.99
CA ASP A 414 9.18 9.18 -5.11
C ASP A 414 9.93 8.06 -5.84
N ASN A 415 11.18 7.84 -5.45
CA ASN A 415 12.01 6.78 -6.01
C ASN A 415 11.73 5.44 -5.30
N LEU A 416 11.53 4.36 -6.07
CA LEU A 416 11.26 3.02 -5.53
C LEU A 416 12.52 2.26 -5.11
N ARG A 417 13.71 2.71 -5.51
CA ARG A 417 15.00 2.06 -5.24
C ARG A 417 15.77 2.77 -4.13
N HIS A 418 15.94 4.08 -4.27
CA HIS A 418 16.76 4.94 -3.42
C HIS A 418 15.87 5.93 -2.66
N PHE A 419 15.50 5.57 -1.43
CA PHE A 419 14.79 6.45 -0.50
C PHE A 419 15.48 6.36 0.86
N THR A 420 15.69 7.48 1.54
CA THR A 420 16.62 7.54 2.68
C THR A 420 15.95 7.23 4.03
N LYS A 421 14.69 7.62 4.23
CA LYS A 421 13.99 7.48 5.53
C LYS A 421 12.55 6.98 5.44
N LYS A 422 11.97 6.93 4.24
CA LYS A 422 10.59 6.49 4.04
C LYS A 422 10.51 4.96 4.05
N HIS A 423 9.38 4.41 4.46
CA HIS A 423 9.10 2.99 4.42
C HIS A 423 8.42 2.61 3.10
N ASP A 424 8.75 1.45 2.54
CA ASP A 424 8.07 0.88 1.36
C ASP A 424 7.37 -0.42 1.73
N PRO A 425 6.04 -0.40 1.98
CA PRO A 425 5.31 -1.58 2.42
C PRO A 425 5.12 -2.63 1.31
N ARG A 426 5.59 -2.36 0.07
CA ARG A 426 5.61 -3.35 -1.01
C ARG A 426 6.80 -4.31 -0.90
N ARG A 427 7.85 -3.91 -0.17
CA ARG A 427 9.04 -4.74 0.05
C ARG A 427 8.76 -5.81 1.11
N ARG A 428 9.49 -6.91 1.03
CA ARG A 428 9.45 -7.98 2.05
C ARG A 428 10.50 -7.70 3.10
N SER A 429 10.13 -7.81 4.37
CA SER A 429 11.03 -7.69 5.53
C SER A 429 12.26 -8.59 5.43
N ASP A 430 12.11 -9.77 4.84
CA ASP A 430 13.15 -10.81 4.79
C ASP A 430 14.10 -10.65 3.60
N GLU A 431 13.78 -9.72 2.70
CA GLU A 431 14.64 -9.27 1.63
C GLU A 431 15.14 -7.88 2.05
N GLU A 432 16.19 -7.83 2.86
CA GLU A 432 17.21 -6.79 2.67
C GLU A 432 18.20 -7.29 1.61
N PRO A 433 17.83 -7.29 0.31
CA PRO A 433 18.77 -7.66 -0.75
C PRO A 433 19.96 -6.69 -0.70
N SER A 434 19.82 -5.51 -0.08
CA SER A 434 20.92 -4.63 0.30
C SER A 434 22.03 -5.38 1.04
N VAL A 435 21.73 -5.98 2.20
CA VAL A 435 22.74 -6.66 3.03
C VAL A 435 23.31 -7.86 2.28
N VAL A 436 22.46 -8.73 1.74
CA VAL A 436 22.92 -9.95 1.06
C VAL A 436 23.74 -9.61 -0.19
N ASN A 437 23.33 -8.64 -1.00
CA ASN A 437 24.10 -8.22 -2.18
C ASN A 437 25.38 -7.48 -1.80
N LEU A 438 25.37 -6.71 -0.69
CA LEU A 438 26.57 -6.08 -0.14
C LEU A 438 27.57 -7.13 0.33
N MET A 439 27.11 -8.16 1.04
CA MET A 439 27.95 -9.30 1.45
C MET A 439 28.46 -10.08 0.24
N PHE A 440 27.64 -10.30 -0.78
CA PHE A 440 28.06 -10.98 -2.00
C PHE A 440 29.10 -10.17 -2.79
N ALA A 441 28.97 -8.84 -2.82
CA ALA A 441 29.97 -7.96 -3.41
C ALA A 441 31.30 -8.03 -2.64
N ALA A 442 31.25 -8.08 -1.31
CA ALA A 442 32.45 -8.30 -0.48
C ALA A 442 33.07 -9.69 -0.70
N TYR A 443 32.25 -10.74 -0.78
CA TYR A 443 32.67 -12.13 -1.04
C TYR A 443 33.33 -12.31 -2.40
N SER A 444 32.79 -11.68 -3.44
CA SER A 444 33.34 -11.76 -4.81
C SER A 444 34.49 -10.79 -5.08
N GLY A 445 34.76 -9.85 -4.15
CA GLY A 445 35.73 -8.78 -4.35
C GLY A 445 35.31 -7.73 -5.38
N ASP A 446 34.00 -7.61 -5.70
CA ASP A 446 33.50 -6.60 -6.65
C ASP A 446 33.49 -5.19 -6.03
N ILE A 447 34.63 -4.52 -6.14
CA ILE A 447 34.81 -3.13 -5.67
C ILE A 447 33.88 -2.17 -6.40
N SER A 448 33.52 -2.45 -7.66
CA SER A 448 32.61 -1.58 -8.40
C SER A 448 31.21 -1.62 -7.78
N ALA A 449 30.76 -2.79 -7.34
CA ALA A 449 29.53 -2.92 -6.57
C ALA A 449 29.62 -2.24 -5.20
N LEU A 450 30.71 -2.46 -4.45
CA LEU A 450 30.92 -1.82 -3.15
C LEU A 450 30.94 -0.28 -3.26
N ARG A 451 31.59 0.28 -4.28
CA ARG A 451 31.57 1.71 -4.59
C ARG A 451 30.15 2.22 -4.89
N ARG A 452 29.36 1.48 -5.68
CA ARG A 452 27.96 1.84 -5.95
C ARG A 452 27.11 1.82 -4.67
N PHE A 453 27.31 0.86 -3.77
CA PHE A 453 26.60 0.81 -2.49
C PHE A 453 26.97 1.97 -1.57
N ALA A 454 28.28 2.25 -1.43
CA ALA A 454 28.75 3.39 -0.64
C ALA A 454 28.23 4.73 -1.18
N LEU A 455 28.24 4.93 -2.51
CA LEU A 455 27.66 6.11 -3.16
C LEU A 455 26.14 6.22 -2.97
N SER A 456 25.45 5.09 -2.77
CA SER A 456 24.00 5.04 -2.53
C SER A 456 23.63 5.27 -1.05
N ALA A 457 24.59 5.66 -0.21
CA ALA A 457 24.42 5.86 1.24
C ALA A 457 23.91 4.62 1.99
N VAL A 458 24.23 3.41 1.49
CA VAL A 458 23.99 2.18 2.24
C VAL A 458 24.91 2.14 3.46
N ASN A 459 24.38 1.75 4.62
CA ASN A 459 25.22 1.56 5.80
C ASN A 459 26.15 0.35 5.60
N MET A 460 27.45 0.62 5.43
CA MET A 460 28.47 -0.40 5.19
C MET A 460 28.81 -1.23 6.45
N GLU A 461 28.21 -0.91 7.60
CA GLU A 461 28.32 -1.67 8.86
C GLU A 461 27.15 -2.63 9.10
N GLN A 462 26.26 -2.79 8.10
CA GLN A 462 25.18 -3.77 8.15
C GLN A 462 25.72 -5.19 8.40
N ARG A 463 24.99 -5.98 9.18
CA ARG A 463 25.38 -7.34 9.58
C ARG A 463 24.48 -8.39 8.96
N ASP A 464 25.06 -9.53 8.58
CA ASP A 464 24.29 -10.69 8.12
C ASP A 464 23.72 -11.52 9.29
N TYR A 465 23.11 -12.68 8.98
CA TYR A 465 22.53 -13.57 9.98
C TYR A 465 23.57 -14.14 10.97
N ASP A 466 24.86 -14.15 10.62
CA ASP A 466 25.98 -14.56 11.48
C ASP A 466 26.66 -13.36 12.16
N SER A 467 26.00 -12.19 12.17
CA SER A 467 26.52 -10.94 12.73
C SER A 467 27.79 -10.43 12.05
N ARG A 468 28.12 -10.91 10.84
CA ARG A 468 29.32 -10.50 10.09
C ARG A 468 29.05 -9.23 9.30
N THR A 469 30.03 -8.33 9.28
CA THR A 469 30.02 -7.13 8.41
C THR A 469 30.63 -7.46 7.04
N PRO A 470 30.48 -6.58 6.02
CA PRO A 470 31.18 -6.76 4.73
C PRO A 470 32.70 -6.85 4.91
N LEU A 471 33.25 -6.22 5.96
CA LEU A 471 34.67 -6.29 6.30
C LEU A 471 35.09 -7.70 6.76
N HIS A 472 34.28 -8.40 7.56
CA HIS A 472 34.54 -9.79 7.92
C HIS A 472 34.58 -10.69 6.67
N VAL A 473 33.61 -10.52 5.77
CA VAL A 473 33.49 -11.33 4.56
C VAL A 473 34.66 -11.06 3.60
N ALA A 474 35.00 -9.79 3.36
CA ALA A 474 36.15 -9.43 2.51
C ALA A 474 37.49 -9.91 3.12
N ALA A 475 37.61 -9.87 4.46
CA ALA A 475 38.80 -10.32 5.17
C ALA A 475 38.97 -11.84 5.14
N SER A 476 37.87 -12.58 5.28
CA SER A 476 37.85 -14.05 5.20
C SER A 476 38.23 -14.60 3.83
N GLU A 477 37.87 -13.88 2.75
CA GLU A 477 38.18 -14.29 1.36
C GLU A 477 39.53 -13.74 0.86
N GLY A 478 40.16 -12.81 1.60
CA GLY A 478 41.47 -12.26 1.25
C GLY A 478 41.46 -11.14 0.20
N HIS A 479 40.32 -10.47 -0.02
CA HIS A 479 40.20 -9.40 -1.02
C HIS A 479 40.78 -8.07 -0.51
N ALA A 480 42.10 -7.89 -0.62
CA ALA A 480 42.81 -6.73 -0.11
C ALA A 480 42.25 -5.38 -0.58
N GLU A 481 41.92 -5.24 -1.87
CA GLU A 481 41.35 -3.99 -2.40
C GLU A 481 39.95 -3.67 -1.82
N ALA A 482 39.14 -4.68 -1.57
CA ALA A 482 37.83 -4.51 -0.93
C ALA A 482 37.97 -4.12 0.55
N VAL A 483 38.94 -4.73 1.26
CA VAL A 483 39.27 -4.36 2.65
C VAL A 483 39.75 -2.92 2.73
N ILE A 484 40.71 -2.53 1.88
CA ILE A 484 41.21 -1.14 1.80
C ILE A 484 40.05 -0.17 1.53
N PHE A 485 39.14 -0.50 0.60
CA PHE A 485 37.98 0.35 0.33
C PHE A 485 37.07 0.50 1.57
N LEU A 486 36.77 -0.61 2.26
CA LEU A 486 35.91 -0.61 3.44
C LEU A 486 36.53 0.12 4.64
N THR A 487 37.84 0.06 4.83
CA THR A 487 38.56 0.72 5.93
C THR A 487 38.93 2.17 5.62
N GLU A 488 39.52 2.44 4.46
CA GLU A 488 40.00 3.78 4.12
C GLU A 488 38.89 4.72 3.66
N VAL A 489 37.93 4.23 2.88
CA VAL A 489 36.87 5.07 2.31
C VAL A 489 35.61 5.02 3.17
N CYS A 490 35.12 3.82 3.50
CA CYS A 490 33.86 3.66 4.24
C CYS A 490 34.01 3.78 5.77
N LYS A 491 35.24 3.71 6.30
CA LYS A 491 35.54 3.83 7.74
C LYS A 491 34.76 2.83 8.62
N VAL A 492 34.56 1.61 8.12
CA VAL A 492 33.88 0.55 8.88
C VAL A 492 34.67 0.22 10.15
N ASN A 493 33.97 0.02 11.27
CA ASN A 493 34.59 -0.34 12.55
C ASN A 493 35.28 -1.72 12.47
N PRO A 494 36.61 -1.81 12.73
CA PRO A 494 37.36 -3.06 12.65
C PRO A 494 37.22 -3.96 13.89
N ASP A 495 36.67 -3.47 15.00
CA ASP A 495 36.56 -4.20 16.27
C ASP A 495 35.18 -4.85 16.47
N MET A 496 34.32 -4.73 15.46
CA MET A 496 33.02 -5.42 15.43
C MET A 496 33.25 -6.92 15.47
N LYS A 497 32.53 -7.61 16.37
CA LYS A 497 32.59 -9.07 16.50
C LYS A 497 31.42 -9.74 15.80
N ASP A 498 31.70 -10.88 15.18
CA ASP A 498 30.70 -11.78 14.64
C ASP A 498 30.03 -12.66 15.71
N ARG A 499 29.21 -13.63 15.29
CA ARG A 499 28.53 -14.59 16.16
C ARG A 499 29.49 -15.50 16.96
N TRP A 500 30.69 -15.75 16.44
CA TRP A 500 31.70 -16.60 17.08
C TRP A 500 32.67 -15.80 17.96
N GLY A 501 32.53 -14.47 17.99
CA GLY A 501 33.36 -13.58 18.77
C GLY A 501 34.66 -13.18 18.06
N ASN A 502 34.80 -13.53 16.79
CA ASN A 502 35.94 -13.19 15.94
C ASN A 502 35.78 -11.77 15.40
N THR A 503 36.90 -11.08 15.25
CA THR A 503 37.02 -9.82 14.50
C THR A 503 37.40 -10.11 13.05
N PRO A 504 37.27 -9.14 12.12
CA PRO A 504 37.77 -9.28 10.76
C PRO A 504 39.27 -9.62 10.69
N LEU A 505 40.06 -9.17 11.67
CA LEU A 505 41.47 -9.52 11.77
C LEU A 505 41.66 -11.01 12.12
N ASP A 506 40.88 -11.51 13.08
CA ASP A 506 40.92 -12.92 13.47
C ASP A 506 40.53 -13.82 12.29
N ASP A 507 39.52 -13.42 11.52
CA ASP A 507 39.12 -14.12 10.29
C ASP A 507 40.26 -14.14 9.25
N ALA A 508 40.89 -12.98 8.98
CA ALA A 508 42.02 -12.91 8.05
C ALA A 508 43.21 -13.78 8.49
N MET A 509 43.49 -13.85 9.80
CA MET A 509 44.53 -14.73 10.37
C MET A 509 44.14 -16.20 10.26
N GLN A 510 42.88 -16.53 10.55
CA GLN A 510 42.37 -17.90 10.50
C GLN A 510 42.45 -18.50 9.09
N PHE A 511 42.18 -17.70 8.06
CA PHE A 511 42.27 -18.13 6.66
C PHE A 511 43.65 -17.91 6.01
N GLY A 512 44.60 -17.28 6.72
CA GLY A 512 45.99 -17.15 6.30
C GLY A 512 46.23 -16.06 5.23
N HIS A 513 45.52 -14.94 5.31
CA HIS A 513 45.63 -13.83 4.36
C HIS A 513 46.58 -12.72 4.85
N ASP A 514 47.89 -12.95 4.77
CA ASP A 514 48.94 -12.09 5.34
C ASP A 514 48.84 -10.60 4.91
N VAL A 515 48.52 -10.33 3.64
CA VAL A 515 48.38 -8.96 3.12
C VAL A 515 47.22 -8.26 3.81
N VAL A 516 46.07 -8.92 3.95
CA VAL A 516 44.90 -8.36 4.62
C VAL A 516 45.15 -8.17 6.11
N VAL A 517 45.85 -9.11 6.75
CA VAL A 517 46.27 -9.01 8.16
C VAL A 517 47.09 -7.74 8.38
N SER A 518 48.06 -7.45 7.50
CA SER A 518 48.88 -6.25 7.63
C SER A 518 48.07 -4.95 7.54
N VAL A 519 47.14 -4.88 6.57
CA VAL A 519 46.25 -3.71 6.37
C VAL A 519 45.32 -3.53 7.57
N LEU A 520 44.71 -4.61 8.08
CA LEU A 520 43.79 -4.53 9.22
C LEU A 520 44.52 -4.18 10.53
N GLN A 521 45.74 -4.67 10.75
CA GLN A 521 46.55 -4.31 11.93
C GLN A 521 46.99 -2.84 11.94
N GLU A 522 47.29 -2.29 10.77
CA GLU A 522 47.58 -0.86 10.63
C GLU A 522 46.31 -0.04 10.89
N TYR A 523 45.19 -0.42 10.27
CA TYR A 523 43.93 0.28 10.44
C TYR A 523 43.37 0.21 11.86
N GLN A 524 43.48 -0.91 12.58
CA GLN A 524 43.06 -1.02 13.99
C GLN A 524 43.86 -0.08 14.90
N ARG A 525 45.16 0.09 14.66
CA ARG A 525 45.99 1.05 15.39
C ARG A 525 45.51 2.47 15.15
N GLU A 526 45.34 2.86 13.89
CA GLU A 526 44.80 4.19 13.55
C GLU A 526 43.40 4.43 14.13
N TYR A 527 42.53 3.42 14.09
CA TYR A 527 41.16 3.53 14.57
C TYR A 527 41.12 3.75 16.09
N SER A 528 41.92 2.98 16.84
CA SER A 528 42.05 3.11 18.30
C SER A 528 42.56 4.49 18.73
N GLU A 529 43.55 5.03 18.02
CA GLU A 529 44.08 6.38 18.27
C GLU A 529 43.03 7.47 18.01
N ARG A 530 42.23 7.33 16.94
CA ARG A 530 41.15 8.28 16.61
C ARG A 530 40.00 8.24 17.61
N GLU A 531 39.59 7.05 18.05
CA GLU A 531 38.55 6.91 19.08
C GLU A 531 39.01 7.47 20.43
N ALA A 532 40.26 7.24 20.84
CA ALA A 532 40.83 7.84 22.04
C ALA A 532 40.84 9.39 21.98
N ALA A 533 41.15 9.97 20.81
CA ALA A 533 41.08 11.41 20.59
C ALA A 533 39.64 11.95 20.68
N ARG A 534 38.66 11.25 20.08
CA ARG A 534 37.24 11.61 20.14
C ARG A 534 36.68 11.63 21.55
N VAL A 535 36.93 10.57 22.33
CA VAL A 535 36.46 10.48 23.74
C VAL A 535 37.04 11.63 24.57
N THR A 536 38.30 12.01 24.31
CA THR A 536 38.94 13.16 24.99
C THR A 536 38.29 14.50 24.62
N GLU A 537 37.81 14.64 23.39
CA GLU A 537 37.18 15.85 22.88
C GLU A 537 35.71 15.98 23.31
N GLU A 538 34.95 14.89 23.32
CA GLU A 538 33.60 14.83 23.88
C GLU A 538 33.61 15.09 25.39
N GLN A 539 34.59 14.54 26.12
CA GLN A 539 34.76 14.80 27.55
C GLN A 539 35.05 16.29 27.82
N LYS A 540 35.90 16.92 26.99
CA LYS A 540 36.15 18.38 27.05
C LYS A 540 34.89 19.20 26.76
N GLN A 541 34.09 18.82 25.76
CA GLN A 541 32.83 19.50 25.45
C GLN A 541 31.80 19.35 26.57
N LEU A 542 31.71 18.16 27.17
CA LEU A 542 30.81 17.89 28.30
C LEU A 542 31.23 18.65 29.56
N ASP A 543 32.54 18.74 29.83
CA ASP A 543 33.09 19.51 30.95
C ASP A 543 32.94 21.03 30.70
N THR A 544 33.00 21.48 29.45
CA THR A 544 32.70 22.87 29.07
C THR A 544 31.21 23.18 29.27
N LEU A 545 30.29 22.29 28.88
CA LEU A 545 28.84 22.46 29.14
C LEU A 545 28.52 22.47 30.63
N LYS A 546 29.18 21.63 31.44
CA LYS A 546 29.03 21.62 32.91
C LYS A 546 29.61 22.85 33.60
N SER A 547 30.48 23.60 32.93
CA SER A 547 31.02 24.88 33.43
C SER A 547 30.14 26.09 33.11
N VAL A 548 29.15 25.92 32.22
CA VAL A 548 28.21 26.95 31.76
C VAL A 548 26.84 26.83 32.43
N VAL A 549 26.54 25.70 33.08
CA VAL A 549 25.42 25.48 34.00
C VAL A 549 25.91 25.70 35.43
#